data_AF-A0A7V8AG05-F1
#
_entry.id   AF-A0A7V8AG05-F1
#
_cell.length_a   1.000
_cell.length_b   1.000
_cell.length_c   1.000
_cell.angle_alpha   90.00
_cell.angle_beta   90.00
_cell.angle_gamma   90.00
#
_symmetry.space_group_name_H-M   'P 1'
#
loop_
_entity.id
_entity.type
_entity.pdbx_description
1 polymer ?
#
loop_
_entity_poly.entity_id
_entity_poly.type
_entity_poly.pdbx_seq_one_letter_code
_entity_poly.pdbx_strand_id
1 'polypeptide(L)'
;MGHRYAVILFLGLFTALSSFAGGEEPERSSRLFDGAGTYAGATASPSAGAMDAETLKAELKKRITFDDHGSARERAGYEALLSRLLESPTARAEAEKFIQADLRIAFAFEEMDGTTIATVEGRKTVWGPRGVTYTSRVPPGVALNKAFLDHEQDVGVGTFAHETFGHAVSASSLSGDDAAANRYIVTEEENARLIGWLVRTELSVPPEDETWNYVANPEGSMRGLAMAHPYYSLQLTTDELRDPLSVYRERLVQAEELLASIPGRERNIEKWGRIVDHFINAHKMDQSSFRNIRDSLENSRKALPNTRKTYTDIRDILAQRIAYFSSEKGRAALELLRKSADAPFVAERDAAILANRQKLKDLLAGKTPESTRPPPMAGQVTWDQLRELLQADQKHCEFGGVK
;
A
#
# COMPACT_ATOMS: atom_id res chain seq x y z
N MET A 1 -15.83 -37.32 -7.36
CA MET A 1 -17.11 -36.60 -7.14
C MET A 1 -16.91 -35.61 -6.01
N GLY A 2 -17.04 -34.32 -6.32
CA GLY A 2 -17.28 -33.21 -5.39
C GLY A 2 -16.33 -33.02 -4.20
N HIS A 3 -15.23 -32.29 -4.39
CA HIS A 3 -14.60 -31.56 -3.29
C HIS A 3 -14.95 -30.08 -3.46
N ARG A 4 -15.85 -29.60 -2.61
CA ARG A 4 -16.21 -28.19 -2.48
C ARG A 4 -15.12 -27.52 -1.65
N TYR A 5 -14.24 -26.77 -2.28
CA TYR A 5 -13.40 -25.81 -1.58
C TYR A 5 -14.27 -24.61 -1.21
N ALA A 6 -14.42 -24.37 0.10
CA ALA A 6 -14.99 -23.14 0.61
C ALA A 6 -13.94 -22.03 0.44
N VAL A 7 -14.15 -21.17 -0.57
CA VAL A 7 -13.41 -19.92 -0.72
C VAL A 7 -13.90 -18.98 0.39
N ILE A 8 -13.10 -18.84 1.45
CA ILE A 8 -13.31 -17.80 2.45
C ILE A 8 -12.87 -16.49 1.82
N LEU A 9 -13.84 -15.72 1.34
CA LEU A 9 -13.67 -14.31 0.95
C LEU A 9 -13.21 -13.52 2.17
N PHE A 10 -11.92 -13.19 2.21
CA PHE A 10 -11.37 -12.20 3.12
C PHE A 10 -11.97 -10.84 2.75
N LEU A 11 -13.04 -10.47 3.46
CA LEU A 11 -13.42 -9.07 3.58
C LEU A 11 -12.30 -8.36 4.35
N GLY A 12 -11.77 -7.27 3.79
CA GLY A 12 -11.06 -6.25 4.55
C GLY A 12 -12.02 -5.54 5.53
N LEU A 13 -12.46 -6.29 6.54
CA LEU A 13 -13.08 -5.78 7.75
C LEU A 13 -12.20 -6.24 8.91
N PHE A 14 -11.58 -5.25 9.55
CA PHE A 14 -10.77 -5.38 10.76
C PHE A 14 -11.45 -6.27 11.82
N THR A 15 -10.69 -7.25 12.30
CA THR A 15 -10.92 -7.93 13.57
C THR A 15 -9.57 -8.12 14.25
N ALA A 16 -9.26 -7.27 15.22
CA ALA A 16 -8.25 -7.55 16.24
C ALA A 16 -9.00 -8.12 17.45
N LEU A 17 -8.73 -9.38 17.79
CA LEU A 17 -9.15 -10.01 19.03
C LEU A 17 -8.05 -9.82 20.06
N SER A 18 -8.34 -9.18 21.19
CA SER A 18 -7.53 -9.28 22.41
C SER A 18 -8.37 -8.98 23.63
N SER A 19 -8.61 -10.03 24.42
CA SER A 19 -9.02 -9.96 25.82
C SER A 19 -7.77 -9.72 26.67
N PHE A 20 -7.78 -8.81 27.65
CA PHE A 20 -7.35 -9.08 29.03
C PHE A 20 -7.63 -7.90 29.96
N ALA A 21 -7.71 -8.26 31.24
CA ALA A 21 -8.28 -7.54 32.37
C ALA A 21 -7.42 -6.38 32.91
N GLY A 22 -8.06 -5.58 33.76
CA GLY A 22 -7.63 -4.28 34.25
C GLY A 22 -6.34 -4.22 35.07
N GLY A 23 -5.87 -2.97 35.23
CA GLY A 23 -4.76 -2.60 36.11
C GLY A 23 -4.37 -1.12 35.91
N GLU A 24 -4.92 -0.28 36.79
CA GLU A 24 -4.53 1.06 37.28
C GLU A 24 -3.59 2.00 36.46
N GLU A 25 -4.03 3.27 36.34
CA GLU A 25 -3.23 4.42 35.93
C GLU A 25 -2.08 4.72 36.92
N PRO A 26 -1.03 5.44 36.46
CA PRO A 26 -0.98 6.83 36.91
C PRO A 26 -0.56 7.86 35.85
N GLU A 27 -1.12 9.05 36.03
CA GLU A 27 -0.73 10.36 35.48
C GLU A 27 0.73 10.49 35.05
N ARG A 28 0.97 10.74 33.75
CA ARG A 28 2.14 11.51 33.31
C ARG A 28 1.87 12.40 32.08
N SER A 29 1.80 13.68 32.42
CA SER A 29 2.46 14.80 31.75
C SER A 29 2.01 15.19 30.34
N SER A 30 1.22 16.26 30.36
CA SER A 30 1.23 17.40 29.45
C SER A 30 2.63 17.80 28.91
N ARG A 31 3.12 17.17 27.84
CA ARG A 31 4.18 17.68 26.93
C ARG A 31 4.18 16.91 25.60
N LEU A 32 3.18 17.08 24.74
CA LEU A 32 3.14 16.35 23.47
C LEU A 32 2.77 17.16 22.22
N PHE A 33 2.65 18.48 22.28
CA PHE A 33 2.32 19.28 21.08
C PHE A 33 2.96 20.66 21.07
N ASP A 34 4.25 20.69 20.77
CA ASP A 34 4.96 21.80 20.16
C ASP A 34 5.86 21.24 19.04
N GLY A 35 5.39 21.38 17.80
CA GLY A 35 6.02 20.88 16.58
C GLY A 35 7.30 21.62 16.21
N ALA A 36 8.31 21.60 17.08
CA ALA A 36 9.63 22.16 16.86
C ALA A 36 10.70 21.34 17.60
N GLY A 37 10.85 20.05 17.25
CA GLY A 37 11.92 19.19 17.73
C GLY A 37 13.06 19.12 16.72
N THR A 38 14.20 19.71 17.05
CA THR A 38 15.47 19.54 16.33
C THR A 38 15.97 18.11 16.51
N TYR A 39 16.06 17.34 15.43
CA TYR A 39 16.60 15.98 15.45
C TYR A 39 18.13 16.02 15.59
N ALA A 40 18.62 15.72 16.79
CA ALA A 40 20.02 15.37 16.99
C ALA A 40 20.23 13.94 16.47
N GLY A 41 20.98 13.82 15.37
CA GLY A 41 21.20 12.57 14.66
C GLY A 41 21.84 11.48 15.53
N ALA A 42 21.19 10.32 15.59
CA ALA A 42 21.82 9.09 16.02
C ALA A 42 22.74 8.60 14.89
N THR A 43 24.04 8.84 15.02
CA THR A 43 25.06 8.37 14.08
C THR A 43 25.22 6.86 14.20
N ALA A 44 24.76 6.12 13.19
CA ALA A 44 25.18 4.74 12.97
C ALA A 44 26.66 4.72 12.53
N SER A 45 27.46 3.82 13.13
CA SER A 45 28.87 3.65 12.77
C SER A 45 29.05 3.24 11.31
N PRO A 46 29.99 3.83 10.56
CA PRO A 46 30.22 3.47 9.16
C PRO A 46 31.01 2.16 9.07
N SER A 47 30.56 1.23 8.22
CA SER A 47 31.39 0.14 7.73
C SER A 47 32.44 0.72 6.77
N ALA A 48 33.69 0.24 6.88
CA ALA A 48 34.79 0.67 6.03
C ALA A 48 34.51 0.28 4.57
N GLY A 49 34.22 1.27 3.71
CA GLY A 49 33.97 1.10 2.27
C GLY A 49 32.69 1.76 1.76
N ALA A 50 31.75 2.13 2.64
CA ALA A 50 30.53 2.84 2.25
C ALA A 50 30.85 4.31 1.90
N MET A 51 30.29 4.82 0.80
CA MET A 51 30.34 6.26 0.52
C MET A 51 29.63 7.00 1.65
N ASP A 52 30.18 8.12 2.11
CA ASP A 52 29.46 8.97 3.07
C ASP A 52 28.18 9.54 2.42
N ALA A 53 27.21 9.92 3.25
CA ALA A 53 25.89 10.34 2.79
C ALA A 53 25.95 11.58 1.86
N GLU A 54 26.88 12.50 2.08
CA GLU A 54 27.02 13.70 1.24
C GLU A 54 27.60 13.35 -0.13
N THR A 55 28.57 12.44 -0.17
CA THR A 55 29.11 11.90 -1.42
C THR A 55 28.03 11.15 -2.20
N LEU A 56 27.24 10.28 -1.55
CA LEU A 56 26.11 9.60 -2.19
C LEU A 56 25.08 10.59 -2.74
N LYS A 57 24.74 11.61 -1.96
CA LYS A 57 23.81 12.66 -2.40
C LYS A 57 24.32 13.39 -3.63
N ALA A 58 25.59 13.78 -3.63
CA ALA A 58 26.21 14.46 -4.75
C ALA A 58 26.23 13.60 -6.02
N GLU A 59 26.53 12.30 -5.89
CA GLU A 59 26.48 11.36 -7.01
C GLU A 59 25.06 11.13 -7.52
N LEU A 60 24.07 10.92 -6.64
CA LEU A 60 22.66 10.81 -7.03
C LEU A 60 22.18 12.02 -7.83
N LYS A 61 22.55 13.23 -7.41
CA LYS A 61 22.19 14.47 -8.13
C LYS A 61 22.78 14.57 -9.53
N LYS A 62 23.88 13.85 -9.84
CA LYS A 62 24.42 13.77 -11.21
C LYS A 62 23.63 12.79 -12.09
N ARG A 63 22.92 11.84 -11.46
CA ARG A 63 22.17 10.77 -12.11
C ARG A 63 20.68 11.06 -12.26
N ILE A 64 20.14 11.93 -11.40
CA ILE A 64 18.74 12.32 -11.38
C ILE A 64 18.60 13.69 -12.04
N THR A 65 17.96 13.73 -13.21
CA THR A 65 17.55 14.99 -13.83
C THR A 65 16.26 15.45 -13.16
N PHE A 66 16.35 16.46 -12.30
CA PHE A 66 15.18 17.00 -11.61
C PHE A 66 14.55 18.15 -12.39
N ASP A 67 13.27 18.03 -12.73
CA ASP A 67 12.43 19.13 -13.21
C ASP A 67 11.72 19.77 -12.01
N ASP A 68 12.15 20.98 -11.66
CA ASP A 68 11.57 21.77 -10.57
C ASP A 68 10.46 22.69 -11.05
N HIS A 69 10.15 22.71 -12.36
CA HIS A 69 9.22 23.64 -12.98
C HIS A 69 9.51 25.13 -12.66
N GLY A 70 10.75 25.48 -12.35
CA GLY A 70 11.16 26.81 -11.87
C GLY A 70 10.77 27.13 -10.42
N SER A 71 10.22 26.17 -9.67
CA SER A 71 9.72 26.32 -8.31
C SER A 71 10.84 26.15 -7.27
N ALA A 72 11.17 27.24 -6.56
CA ALA A 72 12.12 27.17 -5.43
C ALA A 72 11.64 26.21 -4.32
N ARG A 73 10.32 26.08 -4.16
CA ARG A 73 9.72 25.16 -3.20
C ARG A 73 9.99 23.70 -3.58
N GLU A 74 9.86 23.36 -4.85
CA GLU A 74 10.10 22.00 -5.35
C GLU A 74 11.59 21.65 -5.23
N ARG A 75 12.51 22.59 -5.53
CA ARG A 75 13.95 22.41 -5.26
C ARG A 75 14.24 22.12 -3.79
N ALA A 76 13.69 22.91 -2.88
CA ALA A 76 13.87 22.68 -1.45
C ALA A 76 13.28 21.32 -1.03
N GLY A 77 12.12 20.95 -1.56
CA GLY A 77 11.49 19.65 -1.32
C GLY A 77 12.35 18.48 -1.80
N TYR A 78 12.90 18.55 -3.02
CA TYR A 78 13.79 17.52 -3.55
C TYR A 78 15.09 17.38 -2.75
N GLU A 79 15.70 18.50 -2.34
CA GLU A 79 16.89 18.47 -1.49
C GLU A 79 16.62 17.84 -0.13
N ALA A 80 15.48 18.18 0.49
CA ALA A 80 15.05 17.57 1.75
C ALA A 80 14.75 16.08 1.58
N LEU A 81 14.05 15.71 0.50
CA LEU A 81 13.73 14.33 0.14
C LEU A 81 14.99 13.47 0.01
N LEU A 82 15.99 13.92 -0.75
CA LEU A 82 17.26 13.19 -0.91
C LEU A 82 18.05 13.08 0.40
N SER A 83 18.08 14.15 1.20
CA SER A 83 18.81 14.14 2.47
C SER A 83 18.19 13.13 3.43
N ARG A 84 16.86 13.19 3.57
CA ARG A 84 16.09 12.28 4.43
C ARG A 84 16.13 10.84 3.94
N LEU A 85 16.07 10.62 2.62
CA LEU A 85 16.22 9.31 1.99
C LEU A 85 17.53 8.66 2.42
N LEU A 86 18.65 9.39 2.37
CA LEU A 86 19.96 8.88 2.71
C LEU A 86 20.21 8.74 4.22
N GLU A 87 19.23 8.99 5.09
CA GLU A 87 19.30 8.57 6.49
C GLU A 87 18.95 7.07 6.66
N SER A 88 18.25 6.48 5.69
CA SER A 88 17.91 5.06 5.68
C SER A 88 19.09 4.20 5.18
N PRO A 89 19.52 3.16 5.95
CA PRO A 89 20.51 2.19 5.48
C PRO A 89 20.08 1.46 4.20
N THR A 90 18.80 1.13 4.05
CA THR A 90 18.28 0.51 2.81
C THR A 90 18.46 1.43 1.62
N ALA A 91 18.05 2.69 1.75
CA ALA A 91 18.17 3.65 0.66
C ALA A 91 19.62 3.92 0.26
N ARG A 92 20.57 3.94 1.21
CA ARG A 92 22.01 4.06 0.88
C ARG A 92 22.49 2.89 0.03
N ALA A 93 22.16 1.67 0.42
CA ALA A 93 22.57 0.47 -0.33
C ALA A 93 21.97 0.45 -1.74
N GLU A 94 20.69 0.83 -1.90
CA GLU A 94 20.06 0.92 -3.22
C GLU A 94 20.60 2.08 -4.05
N ALA A 95 20.92 3.22 -3.43
CA ALA A 95 21.57 4.35 -4.10
C ALA A 95 22.96 3.97 -4.63
N GLU A 96 23.76 3.23 -3.86
CA GLU A 96 25.05 2.71 -4.29
C GLU A 96 24.91 1.81 -5.52
N LYS A 97 23.97 0.86 -5.52
CA LYS A 97 23.68 0.01 -6.68
C LYS A 97 23.28 0.84 -7.91
N PHE A 98 22.39 1.81 -7.72
CA PHE A 98 21.93 2.72 -8.78
C PHE A 98 23.10 3.50 -9.41
N ILE A 99 24.00 4.04 -8.58
CA ILE A 99 25.19 4.78 -9.03
C ILE A 99 26.18 3.85 -9.74
N GLN A 100 26.48 2.67 -9.16
CA GLN A 100 27.42 1.70 -9.72
C GLN A 100 26.97 1.17 -11.07
N ALA A 101 25.66 0.98 -11.26
CA ALA A 101 25.07 0.56 -12.52
C ALA A 101 24.92 1.70 -13.56
N ASP A 102 25.48 2.89 -13.28
CA ASP A 102 25.44 4.07 -14.16
C ASP A 102 24.01 4.56 -14.50
N LEU A 103 23.02 4.17 -13.69
CA LEU A 103 21.61 4.41 -13.99
C LEU A 103 21.24 5.90 -13.89
N ARG A 104 20.19 6.28 -14.62
CA ARG A 104 19.68 7.66 -14.67
C ARG A 104 18.16 7.65 -14.64
N ILE A 105 17.59 8.68 -14.02
CA ILE A 105 16.14 8.93 -14.03
C ILE A 105 15.85 10.41 -14.27
N ALA A 106 14.67 10.71 -14.81
CA ALA A 106 14.08 12.04 -14.71
C ALA A 106 13.13 12.05 -13.50
N PHE A 107 13.18 13.08 -12.66
CA PHE A 107 12.33 13.20 -11.48
C PHE A 107 11.55 14.52 -11.49
N ALA A 108 10.28 14.51 -11.08
CA ALA A 108 9.47 15.70 -10.90
C ALA A 108 8.45 15.53 -9.77
N PHE A 109 7.99 16.65 -9.19
CA PHE A 109 6.76 16.68 -8.40
C PHE A 109 5.58 17.05 -9.30
N GLU A 110 4.59 16.18 -9.39
CA GLU A 110 3.44 16.35 -10.29
C GLU A 110 2.12 16.40 -9.52
N GLU A 111 1.17 17.19 -10.02
CA GLU A 111 -0.23 17.08 -9.60
C GLU A 111 -0.79 15.77 -10.16
N MET A 112 -1.33 14.92 -9.30
CA MET A 112 -1.88 13.62 -9.71
C MET A 112 -3.40 13.63 -9.64
N ASP A 113 -4.06 13.36 -10.76
CA ASP A 113 -5.53 13.29 -10.82
C ASP A 113 -6.08 12.28 -9.80
N GLY A 114 -7.16 12.66 -9.12
CA GLY A 114 -7.77 11.86 -8.05
C GLY A 114 -7.11 12.02 -6.67
N THR A 115 -6.12 12.91 -6.54
CA THR A 115 -5.56 13.28 -5.24
C THR A 115 -6.54 14.08 -4.40
N THR A 116 -6.69 13.72 -3.14
CA THR A 116 -7.45 14.48 -2.14
C THR A 116 -6.70 14.51 -0.81
N ILE A 117 -6.94 15.55 -0.01
CA ILE A 117 -6.43 15.62 1.36
C ILE A 117 -7.57 15.30 2.31
N ALA A 118 -7.49 14.14 2.95
CA ALA A 118 -8.45 13.72 3.96
C ALA A 118 -7.87 13.96 5.36
N THR A 119 -8.74 14.16 6.34
CA THR A 119 -8.32 14.10 7.76
C THR A 119 -8.69 12.73 8.30
N VAL A 120 -7.68 11.93 8.63
CA VAL A 120 -7.84 10.61 9.25
C VAL A 120 -7.28 10.72 10.66
N GLU A 121 -8.15 10.50 11.65
CA GLU A 121 -7.77 10.52 13.07
C GLU A 121 -7.02 11.82 13.47
N GLY A 122 -7.49 12.95 12.93
CA GLY A 122 -6.94 14.29 13.19
C GLY A 122 -5.67 14.65 12.41
N ARG A 123 -5.17 13.75 11.55
CA ARG A 123 -4.00 14.00 10.68
C ARG A 123 -4.42 14.18 9.23
N LYS A 124 -3.81 15.15 8.54
CA LYS A 124 -3.99 15.32 7.10
C LYS A 124 -3.19 14.25 6.36
N THR A 125 -3.86 13.47 5.54
CA THR A 125 -3.28 12.36 4.78
C THR A 125 -3.57 12.54 3.30
N VAL A 126 -2.58 12.22 2.47
CA VAL A 126 -2.71 12.22 1.01
C VAL A 126 -3.43 10.94 0.58
N TRP A 127 -4.62 11.11 0.01
CA TRP A 127 -5.45 10.03 -0.54
C TRP A 127 -5.42 10.10 -2.06
N GLY A 128 -5.27 8.94 -2.71
CA GLY A 128 -5.15 8.84 -4.18
C GLY A 128 -3.75 8.36 -4.61
N PRO A 129 -3.39 8.56 -5.89
CA PRO A 129 -2.06 8.23 -6.40
C PRO A 129 -0.96 9.00 -5.64
N ARG A 130 0.13 8.32 -5.28
CA ARG A 130 1.23 8.90 -4.49
C ARG A 130 2.52 9.05 -5.30
N GLY A 131 2.78 8.12 -6.20
CA GLY A 131 3.95 8.05 -7.05
C GLY A 131 3.63 7.27 -8.31
N VAL A 132 4.47 7.44 -9.33
CA VAL A 132 4.46 6.60 -10.54
C VAL A 132 5.83 6.60 -11.20
N THR A 133 6.19 5.45 -11.76
CA THR A 133 7.37 5.29 -12.61
C THR A 133 6.98 5.01 -14.05
N TYR A 134 7.37 5.91 -14.95
CA TYR A 134 7.26 5.77 -16.39
C TYR A 134 8.47 4.99 -16.95
N THR A 135 8.44 3.67 -16.78
CA THR A 135 9.53 2.74 -17.18
C THR A 135 9.78 2.67 -18.68
N SER A 136 8.88 3.19 -19.51
CA SER A 136 9.02 3.23 -20.97
C SER A 136 9.80 4.44 -21.50
N ARG A 137 10.13 5.42 -20.64
CA ARG A 137 10.93 6.60 -21.01
C ARG A 137 12.42 6.28 -20.91
N VAL A 138 13.25 7.02 -21.63
CA VAL A 138 14.73 6.93 -21.56
C VAL A 138 15.32 8.31 -21.29
N PRO A 139 15.85 8.58 -20.08
CA PRO A 139 15.80 7.70 -18.90
C PRO A 139 14.36 7.52 -18.37
N PRO A 140 14.09 6.49 -17.53
CA PRO A 140 12.79 6.35 -16.87
C PRO A 140 12.40 7.62 -16.11
N GLY A 141 11.12 7.97 -16.17
CA GLY A 141 10.58 9.11 -15.43
C GLY A 141 9.97 8.66 -14.10
N VAL A 142 10.29 9.33 -13.00
CA VAL A 142 9.67 9.15 -11.69
C VAL A 142 8.91 10.42 -11.35
N ALA A 143 7.63 10.31 -11.01
CA ALA A 143 6.84 11.42 -10.53
C ALA A 143 6.34 11.11 -9.12
N LEU A 144 6.45 12.10 -8.23
CA LEU A 144 5.80 12.07 -6.92
C LEU A 144 4.69 13.09 -6.83
N ASN A 145 3.66 12.74 -6.08
CA ASN A 145 2.56 13.64 -5.84
C ASN A 145 3.03 14.93 -5.15
N LYS A 146 2.74 16.07 -5.76
CA LYS A 146 3.11 17.40 -5.26
C LYS A 146 2.49 17.71 -3.89
N ALA A 147 1.40 17.06 -3.52
CA ALA A 147 0.81 17.12 -2.18
C ALA A 147 1.80 16.75 -1.07
N PHE A 148 2.83 15.93 -1.36
CA PHE A 148 3.87 15.60 -0.39
C PHE A 148 4.69 16.80 0.06
N LEU A 149 4.73 17.90 -0.71
CA LEU A 149 5.41 19.13 -0.29
C LEU A 149 4.68 19.83 0.88
N ASP A 150 3.39 19.57 1.05
CA ASP A 150 2.52 20.17 2.07
C ASP A 150 2.19 19.20 3.21
N HIS A 151 2.07 17.91 2.90
CA HIS A 151 1.50 16.90 3.79
C HIS A 151 2.30 15.59 3.70
N GLU A 152 2.51 14.91 4.83
CA GLU A 152 3.14 13.58 4.85
C GLU A 152 4.51 13.51 4.12
N GLN A 153 5.35 14.53 4.26
CA GLN A 153 6.68 14.60 3.63
C GLN A 153 7.51 13.32 3.84
N ASP A 154 7.50 12.79 5.07
CA ASP A 154 8.18 11.54 5.43
C ASP A 154 7.62 10.30 4.72
N VAL A 155 6.32 10.27 4.41
CA VAL A 155 5.72 9.20 3.58
C VAL A 155 6.22 9.31 2.14
N GLY A 156 6.35 10.55 1.63
CA GLY A 156 6.91 10.85 0.32
C GLY A 156 8.32 10.28 0.11
N VAL A 157 9.14 10.20 1.16
CA VAL A 157 10.48 9.57 1.10
C VAL A 157 10.40 8.08 0.78
N GLY A 158 9.48 7.36 1.41
CA GLY A 158 9.23 5.95 1.13
C GLY A 158 8.70 5.72 -0.28
N THR A 159 7.76 6.56 -0.72
CA THR A 159 7.25 6.51 -2.09
C THR A 159 8.36 6.81 -3.09
N PHE A 160 9.24 7.79 -2.84
CA PHE A 160 10.37 8.06 -3.71
C PHE A 160 11.29 6.85 -3.87
N ALA A 161 11.60 6.18 -2.77
CA ALA A 161 12.43 4.98 -2.78
C ALA A 161 11.77 3.82 -3.54
N HIS A 162 10.47 3.62 -3.34
CA HIS A 162 9.66 2.64 -4.07
C HIS A 162 9.72 2.87 -5.59
N GLU A 163 9.45 4.10 -6.04
CA GLU A 163 9.46 4.44 -7.47
C GLU A 163 10.87 4.38 -8.07
N THR A 164 11.85 4.99 -7.39
CA THR A 164 13.21 5.14 -7.93
C THR A 164 14.00 3.84 -7.86
N PHE A 165 14.05 3.20 -6.69
CA PHE A 165 14.89 2.02 -6.47
C PHE A 165 14.15 0.71 -6.68
N GLY A 166 12.83 0.70 -6.50
CA GLY A 166 12.00 -0.46 -6.82
C GLY A 166 11.77 -0.61 -8.32
N HIS A 167 11.15 0.40 -8.94
CA HIS A 167 10.74 0.30 -10.34
C HIS A 167 11.82 0.73 -11.33
N ALA A 168 12.38 1.95 -11.18
CA ALA A 168 13.26 2.48 -12.21
C ALA A 168 14.59 1.70 -12.32
N VAL A 169 15.17 1.26 -11.19
CA VAL A 169 16.34 0.35 -11.20
C VAL A 169 16.01 -0.96 -11.91
N SER A 170 14.94 -1.63 -11.48
CA SER A 170 14.51 -2.93 -12.00
C SER A 170 14.23 -2.89 -13.50
N ALA A 171 13.58 -1.83 -13.99
CA ALA A 171 13.30 -1.67 -15.41
C ALA A 171 14.58 -1.42 -16.23
N SER A 172 15.56 -0.71 -15.67
CA SER A 172 16.80 -0.35 -16.39
C SER A 172 17.84 -1.45 -16.41
N SER A 173 17.78 -2.41 -15.48
CA SER A 173 18.72 -3.54 -15.40
C SER A 173 18.36 -4.70 -16.32
N LEU A 174 17.17 -4.70 -16.92
CA LEU A 174 16.67 -5.79 -17.75
C LEU A 174 16.69 -5.41 -19.24
N SER A 175 16.91 -6.40 -20.10
CA SER A 175 16.86 -6.22 -21.55
C SER A 175 16.24 -7.43 -22.25
N GLY A 176 15.85 -7.27 -23.53
CA GLY A 176 15.32 -8.36 -24.34
C GLY A 176 14.11 -9.07 -23.73
N ASP A 177 14.18 -10.41 -23.70
CA ASP A 177 13.15 -11.31 -23.17
C ASP A 177 12.83 -11.03 -21.69
N ASP A 178 13.84 -10.75 -20.87
CA ASP A 178 13.66 -10.51 -19.42
C ASP A 178 12.87 -9.22 -19.17
N ALA A 179 13.18 -8.15 -19.91
CA ALA A 179 12.44 -6.89 -19.83
C ALA A 179 10.98 -7.05 -20.31
N ALA A 180 10.74 -7.89 -21.32
CA ALA A 180 9.41 -8.19 -21.80
C ALA A 180 8.61 -9.01 -20.77
N ALA A 181 9.23 -9.99 -20.14
CA ALA A 181 8.62 -10.81 -19.10
C ALA A 181 8.32 -10.00 -17.83
N ASN A 182 9.25 -9.13 -17.41
CA ASN A 182 9.14 -8.33 -16.19
C ASN A 182 7.83 -7.55 -16.06
N ARG A 183 7.25 -7.10 -17.18
CA ARG A 183 5.97 -6.38 -17.23
C ARG A 183 4.79 -7.20 -16.70
N TYR A 184 4.96 -8.51 -16.59
CA TYR A 184 3.97 -9.46 -16.11
C TYR A 184 4.32 -10.04 -14.75
N ILE A 185 5.40 -9.63 -14.09
CA ILE A 185 5.83 -10.28 -12.83
C ILE A 185 5.54 -9.36 -11.64
N VAL A 186 4.75 -9.85 -10.68
CA VAL A 186 4.34 -9.10 -9.47
C VAL A 186 5.50 -8.90 -8.48
N THR A 187 6.56 -9.71 -8.60
CA THR A 187 7.73 -9.64 -7.70
C THR A 187 8.44 -8.30 -7.81
N GLU A 188 8.33 -7.62 -8.95
CA GLU A 188 8.88 -6.27 -9.14
C GLU A 188 8.18 -5.23 -8.25
N GLU A 189 6.85 -5.24 -8.25
CA GLU A 189 6.02 -4.41 -7.36
C GLU A 189 6.23 -4.77 -5.88
N GLU A 190 6.29 -6.07 -5.55
CA GLU A 190 6.54 -6.51 -4.18
C GLU A 190 7.88 -6.01 -3.65
N ASN A 191 8.94 -6.11 -4.45
CA ASN A 191 10.25 -5.60 -4.09
C ASN A 191 10.24 -4.07 -3.93
N ALA A 192 9.56 -3.35 -4.84
CA ALA A 192 9.41 -1.90 -4.74
C ALA A 192 8.69 -1.49 -3.43
N ARG A 193 7.61 -2.18 -3.08
CA ARG A 193 6.88 -1.99 -1.81
C ARG A 193 7.78 -2.23 -0.61
N LEU A 194 8.50 -3.35 -0.60
CA LEU A 194 9.44 -3.67 0.47
C LEU A 194 10.51 -2.61 0.66
N ILE A 195 11.12 -2.10 -0.42
CA ILE A 195 12.10 -1.02 -0.34
C ILE A 195 11.45 0.23 0.28
N GLY A 196 10.28 0.66 -0.21
CA GLY A 196 9.58 1.82 0.33
C GLY A 196 9.20 1.68 1.81
N TRP A 197 8.72 0.49 2.22
CA TRP A 197 8.37 0.20 3.61
C TRP A 197 9.60 0.12 4.53
N LEU A 198 10.69 -0.48 4.07
CA LEU A 198 11.96 -0.53 4.80
C LEU A 198 12.48 0.88 5.06
N VAL A 199 12.56 1.71 4.01
CA VAL A 199 13.02 3.09 4.13
C VAL A 199 12.18 3.85 5.14
N ARG A 200 10.84 3.77 5.05
CA ARG A 200 9.94 4.43 6.02
C ARG A 200 10.16 3.94 7.45
N THR A 201 10.24 2.62 7.63
CA THR A 201 10.36 2.01 8.95
C THR A 201 11.70 2.38 9.61
N GLU A 202 12.80 2.38 8.85
CA GLU A 202 14.13 2.80 9.31
C GLU A 202 14.16 4.28 9.71
N LEU A 203 13.39 5.12 9.03
CA LEU A 203 13.23 6.53 9.34
C LEU A 203 12.25 6.81 10.49
N SER A 204 11.75 5.76 11.15
CA SER A 204 10.76 5.83 12.24
C SER A 204 9.43 6.47 11.81
N VAL A 205 9.10 6.39 10.52
CA VAL A 205 7.78 6.77 10.01
C VAL A 205 6.81 5.65 10.38
N PRO A 206 5.65 5.96 11.00
CA PRO A 206 4.65 4.95 11.32
C PRO A 206 4.29 4.09 10.09
N PRO A 207 4.38 2.76 10.18
CA PRO A 207 3.98 1.86 9.11
C PRO A 207 2.49 1.96 8.84
N GLU A 208 2.10 1.78 7.58
CA GLU A 208 0.69 1.73 7.18
C GLU A 208 0.10 0.35 7.43
N ASP A 209 -1.24 0.29 7.45
CA ASP A 209 -1.98 -0.97 7.54
C ASP A 209 -1.54 -1.98 6.47
N GLU A 210 -1.18 -1.51 5.28
CA GLU A 210 -0.67 -2.39 4.23
C GLU A 210 0.64 -3.08 4.62
N THR A 211 1.58 -2.35 5.24
CA THR A 211 2.84 -2.92 5.74
C THR A 211 2.56 -4.01 6.77
N TRP A 212 1.62 -3.77 7.69
CA TRP A 212 1.21 -4.73 8.69
C TRP A 212 0.53 -5.96 8.10
N ASN A 213 -0.40 -5.76 7.17
CA ASN A 213 -1.09 -6.85 6.46
C ASN A 213 -0.09 -7.73 5.70
N TYR A 214 0.88 -7.11 5.04
CA TYR A 214 1.94 -7.81 4.35
C TYR A 214 2.82 -8.62 5.30
N VAL A 215 3.27 -8.05 6.42
CA VAL A 215 4.09 -8.78 7.39
C VAL A 215 3.35 -9.99 8.00
N ALA A 216 2.06 -9.85 8.24
CA ALA A 216 1.22 -10.92 8.77
C ALA A 216 0.95 -12.04 7.75
N ASN A 217 0.72 -11.70 6.48
CA ASN A 217 0.42 -12.66 5.41
C ASN A 217 0.87 -12.10 4.05
N PRO A 218 2.16 -12.23 3.69
CA PRO A 218 2.70 -11.64 2.47
C PRO A 218 1.96 -12.12 1.21
N GLU A 219 1.74 -13.43 1.11
CA GLU A 219 1.10 -14.06 -0.05
C GLU A 219 -0.38 -13.68 -0.15
N GLY A 220 -1.08 -13.53 0.97
CA GLY A 220 -2.43 -12.99 1.01
C GLY A 220 -2.50 -11.53 0.56
N SER A 221 -1.56 -10.70 1.04
CA SER A 221 -1.48 -9.28 0.70
C SER A 221 -1.24 -9.08 -0.80
N MET A 222 -0.25 -9.78 -1.38
CA MET A 222 0.06 -9.66 -2.81
C MET A 222 -1.05 -10.21 -3.71
N ARG A 223 -1.74 -11.28 -3.30
CA ARG A 223 -2.94 -11.75 -4.03
C ARG A 223 -4.08 -10.74 -3.98
N GLY A 224 -4.27 -10.04 -2.86
CA GLY A 224 -5.26 -8.97 -2.74
C GLY A 224 -5.03 -7.83 -3.73
N LEU A 225 -3.76 -7.53 -4.04
CA LEU A 225 -3.38 -6.47 -4.96
C LEU A 225 -3.89 -6.70 -6.40
N ALA A 226 -3.98 -7.97 -6.84
CA ALA A 226 -4.50 -8.31 -8.17
C ALA A 226 -5.92 -7.78 -8.41
N MET A 227 -6.72 -7.60 -7.36
CA MET A 227 -8.08 -7.08 -7.44
C MET A 227 -8.18 -5.57 -7.12
N ALA A 228 -7.06 -4.90 -6.84
CA ALA A 228 -7.03 -3.48 -6.50
C ALA A 228 -6.96 -2.57 -7.75
N HIS A 229 -6.37 -3.03 -8.85
CA HIS A 229 -6.22 -2.25 -10.08
C HIS A 229 -6.09 -3.14 -11.33
N PRO A 230 -6.59 -2.72 -12.51
CA PRO A 230 -6.47 -3.49 -13.76
C PRO A 230 -5.03 -3.89 -14.11
N TYR A 231 -4.06 -3.00 -13.86
CA TYR A 231 -2.64 -3.29 -14.09
C TYR A 231 -2.15 -4.49 -13.26
N TYR A 232 -2.38 -4.47 -11.94
CA TYR A 232 -1.96 -5.54 -11.04
C TYR A 232 -2.68 -6.87 -11.30
N SER A 233 -3.90 -6.84 -11.83
CA SER A 233 -4.63 -8.07 -12.19
C SER A 233 -3.91 -8.91 -13.26
N LEU A 234 -3.04 -8.28 -14.05
CA LEU A 234 -2.24 -8.93 -15.09
C LEU A 234 -0.85 -9.39 -14.63
N GLN A 235 -0.45 -9.08 -13.38
CA GLN A 235 0.86 -9.47 -12.88
C GLN A 235 0.82 -10.85 -12.21
N LEU A 236 1.89 -11.61 -12.35
CA LEU A 236 2.00 -13.03 -11.99
C LEU A 236 3.16 -13.20 -11.03
N THR A 237 2.99 -14.05 -10.03
CA THR A 237 4.11 -14.58 -9.25
C THR A 237 4.97 -15.51 -10.11
N THR A 238 6.18 -15.83 -9.62
CA THR A 238 7.09 -16.79 -10.27
C THR A 238 6.40 -18.12 -10.59
N ASP A 239 5.59 -18.64 -9.67
CA ASP A 239 4.86 -19.90 -9.88
C ASP A 239 3.73 -19.75 -10.91
N GLU A 240 3.01 -18.63 -10.88
CA GLU A 240 1.92 -18.34 -11.80
C GLU A 240 2.39 -18.14 -13.26
N LEU A 241 3.66 -17.76 -13.48
CA LEU A 241 4.25 -17.68 -14.83
C LEU A 241 4.27 -19.02 -15.58
N ARG A 242 4.23 -20.15 -14.86
CA ARG A 242 4.24 -21.50 -15.47
C ARG A 242 2.89 -21.86 -16.10
N ASP A 243 1.79 -21.35 -15.55
CA ASP A 243 0.45 -21.47 -16.16
C ASP A 243 -0.38 -20.18 -16.07
N PRO A 244 -0.01 -19.14 -16.85
CA PRO A 244 -0.68 -17.83 -16.78
C PRO A 244 -2.17 -17.90 -17.11
N LEU A 245 -2.57 -18.76 -18.04
CA LEU A 245 -3.95 -18.85 -18.51
C LEU A 245 -4.89 -19.36 -17.43
N SER A 246 -4.47 -20.34 -16.63
CA SER A 246 -5.27 -20.83 -15.51
C SER A 246 -5.49 -19.73 -14.48
N VAL A 247 -4.42 -19.01 -14.13
CA VAL A 247 -4.43 -17.90 -13.16
C VAL A 247 -5.37 -16.78 -13.60
N TYR A 248 -5.29 -16.33 -14.85
CA TYR A 248 -6.19 -15.27 -15.33
C TYR A 248 -7.65 -15.70 -15.37
N ARG A 249 -7.95 -16.98 -15.63
CA ARG A 249 -9.33 -17.50 -15.58
C ARG A 249 -9.87 -17.51 -14.16
N GLU A 250 -9.06 -17.91 -13.18
CA GLU A 250 -9.46 -17.85 -11.77
C GLU A 250 -9.73 -16.40 -11.33
N ARG A 251 -8.83 -15.48 -11.67
CA ARG A 251 -9.00 -14.05 -11.37
C ARG A 251 -10.21 -13.44 -12.07
N LEU A 252 -10.55 -13.89 -13.28
CA LEU A 252 -11.75 -13.44 -13.99
C LEU A 252 -13.01 -13.82 -13.21
N VAL A 253 -13.10 -15.08 -12.75
CA VAL A 253 -14.21 -15.54 -11.90
C VAL A 253 -14.27 -14.72 -10.61
N GLN A 254 -13.13 -14.49 -9.96
CA GLN A 254 -13.06 -13.68 -8.75
C GLN A 254 -13.56 -12.24 -8.99
N ALA A 255 -13.17 -11.60 -10.09
CA ALA A 255 -13.61 -10.26 -10.45
C ALA A 255 -15.12 -10.21 -10.69
N GLU A 256 -15.70 -11.23 -11.33
CA GLU A 256 -17.15 -11.36 -11.54
C GLU A 256 -17.90 -11.55 -10.22
N GLU A 257 -17.40 -12.38 -9.30
CA GLU A 257 -17.97 -12.56 -7.96
C GLU A 257 -17.92 -11.26 -7.15
N LEU A 258 -16.79 -10.55 -7.18
CA LEU A 258 -16.62 -9.27 -6.50
C LEU A 258 -17.58 -8.21 -7.06
N LEU A 259 -17.73 -8.14 -8.39
CA LEU A 259 -18.70 -7.26 -9.06
C LEU A 259 -20.14 -7.60 -8.67
N ALA A 260 -20.49 -8.90 -8.63
CA ALA A 260 -21.80 -9.38 -8.19
C ALA A 260 -22.07 -9.08 -6.70
N SER A 261 -21.03 -8.94 -5.88
CA SER A 261 -21.17 -8.63 -4.45
C SER A 261 -21.51 -7.17 -4.16
N ILE A 262 -21.27 -6.24 -5.10
CA ILE A 262 -21.42 -4.79 -4.87
C ILE A 262 -22.82 -4.39 -4.37
N PRO A 263 -23.94 -4.87 -4.96
CA PRO A 263 -25.27 -4.56 -4.43
C PRO A 263 -25.47 -5.02 -2.98
N GLY A 264 -24.82 -6.12 -2.58
CA GLY A 264 -24.84 -6.58 -1.19
C GLY A 264 -24.10 -5.63 -0.25
N ARG A 265 -22.94 -5.10 -0.69
CA ARG A 265 -22.17 -4.11 0.06
C ARG A 265 -22.95 -2.80 0.24
N GLU A 266 -23.61 -2.34 -0.82
CA GLU A 266 -24.48 -1.15 -0.80
C GLU A 266 -25.60 -1.29 0.24
N ARG A 267 -26.34 -2.41 0.20
CA ARG A 267 -27.37 -2.72 1.21
C ARG A 267 -26.81 -2.81 2.62
N ASN A 268 -25.60 -3.34 2.79
CA ASN A 268 -24.97 -3.42 4.11
C ASN A 268 -24.61 -2.04 4.65
N ILE A 269 -24.08 -1.13 3.81
CA ILE A 269 -23.81 0.26 4.19
C ILE A 269 -25.11 0.96 4.62
N GLU A 270 -26.19 0.79 3.87
CA GLU A 270 -27.51 1.33 4.25
C GLU A 270 -28.01 0.76 5.58
N LYS A 271 -27.88 -0.55 5.78
CA LYS A 271 -28.28 -1.23 7.02
C LYS A 271 -27.55 -0.65 8.22
N TRP A 272 -26.23 -0.49 8.13
CA TRP A 272 -25.43 0.11 9.21
C TRP A 272 -25.79 1.57 9.46
N GLY A 273 -26.11 2.34 8.42
CA GLY A 273 -26.64 3.69 8.58
C GLY A 273 -27.93 3.72 9.40
N ARG A 274 -28.87 2.81 9.10
CA ARG A 274 -30.12 2.67 9.88
C ARG A 274 -29.89 2.24 11.32
N ILE A 275 -28.90 1.38 11.58
CA ILE A 275 -28.53 0.97 12.95
C ILE A 275 -28.04 2.18 13.75
N VAL A 276 -27.17 3.02 13.16
CA VAL A 276 -26.72 4.26 13.80
C VAL A 276 -27.91 5.19 14.09
N ASP A 277 -28.78 5.40 13.10
CA ASP A 277 -29.97 6.24 13.27
C ASP A 277 -30.92 5.69 14.34
N HIS A 278 -31.03 4.36 14.49
CA HIS A 278 -31.81 3.74 15.56
C HIS A 278 -31.27 4.10 16.95
N PHE A 279 -29.96 3.97 17.19
CA PHE A 279 -29.35 4.33 18.48
C PHE A 279 -29.51 5.82 18.83
N ILE A 280 -29.41 6.70 17.84
CA ILE A 280 -29.64 8.14 18.04
C ILE A 280 -31.12 8.40 18.38
N ASN A 281 -32.05 7.83 17.61
CA ASN A 281 -33.47 8.19 17.72
C ASN A 281 -34.21 7.46 18.85
N ALA A 282 -33.96 6.16 19.03
CA ALA A 282 -34.62 5.32 20.01
C ALA A 282 -33.94 5.40 21.38
N HIS A 283 -32.61 5.28 21.42
CA HIS A 283 -31.83 5.29 22.67
C HIS A 283 -31.32 6.67 23.07
N LYS A 284 -31.63 7.72 22.30
CA LYS A 284 -31.27 9.13 22.58
C LYS A 284 -29.76 9.35 22.76
N MET A 285 -28.94 8.52 22.12
CA MET A 285 -27.49 8.71 22.14
C MET A 285 -27.10 9.98 21.37
N ASP A 286 -26.04 10.65 21.82
CA ASP A 286 -25.56 11.86 21.15
C ASP A 286 -25.11 11.54 19.71
N GLN A 287 -25.72 12.21 18.73
CA GLN A 287 -25.37 12.09 17.32
C GLN A 287 -23.88 12.38 17.09
N SER A 288 -23.30 13.30 17.86
CA SER A 288 -21.90 13.71 17.69
C SER A 288 -20.92 12.56 17.96
N SER A 289 -21.31 11.56 18.75
CA SER A 289 -20.52 10.37 19.05
C SER A 289 -20.43 9.37 17.89
N PHE A 290 -21.29 9.48 16.87
CA PHE A 290 -21.29 8.57 15.71
C PHE A 290 -20.63 9.15 14.46
N ARG A 291 -20.01 10.33 14.54
CA ARG A 291 -19.47 11.07 13.40
C ARG A 291 -18.51 10.22 12.58
N ASN A 292 -17.53 9.59 13.23
CA ASN A 292 -16.52 8.76 12.55
C ASN A 292 -17.15 7.56 11.81
N ILE A 293 -18.16 6.93 12.40
CA ILE A 293 -18.88 5.82 11.77
C ILE A 293 -19.68 6.32 10.56
N ARG A 294 -20.37 7.46 10.68
CA ARG A 294 -21.13 8.06 9.57
C ARG A 294 -20.21 8.47 8.42
N ASP A 295 -19.06 9.08 8.73
CA ASP A 295 -18.06 9.46 7.73
C ASP A 295 -17.48 8.22 7.04
N SER A 296 -17.20 7.15 7.79
CA SER A 296 -16.76 5.86 7.24
C SER A 296 -17.80 5.23 6.29
N LEU A 297 -19.08 5.25 6.67
CA LEU A 297 -20.18 4.77 5.82
C LEU A 297 -20.34 5.60 4.55
N GLU A 298 -20.25 6.92 4.67
CA GLU A 298 -20.36 7.83 3.53
C GLU A 298 -19.17 7.71 2.58
N ASN A 299 -17.95 7.59 3.10
CA ASN A 299 -16.75 7.32 2.30
C ASN A 299 -16.87 5.97 1.57
N SER A 300 -17.35 4.94 2.26
CA SER A 300 -17.60 3.63 1.65
C SER A 300 -18.63 3.73 0.52
N ARG A 301 -19.73 4.47 0.73
CA ARG A 301 -20.75 4.73 -0.30
C ARG A 301 -20.17 5.45 -1.51
N LYS A 302 -19.41 6.53 -1.30
CA LYS A 302 -18.76 7.31 -2.36
C LYS A 302 -17.74 6.51 -3.16
N ALA A 303 -17.10 5.51 -2.54
CA ALA A 303 -16.15 4.65 -3.21
C ALA A 303 -16.80 3.58 -4.12
N LEU A 304 -18.06 3.17 -3.86
CA LEU A 304 -18.71 2.07 -4.58
C LEU A 304 -18.71 2.23 -6.12
N PRO A 305 -19.01 3.41 -6.70
CA PRO A 305 -18.93 3.58 -8.16
C PRO A 305 -17.54 3.31 -8.72
N ASN A 306 -16.49 3.80 -8.04
CA ASN A 306 -15.11 3.56 -8.46
C ASN A 306 -14.70 2.09 -8.28
N THR A 307 -15.14 1.45 -7.18
CA THR A 307 -14.94 0.00 -6.97
C THR A 307 -15.61 -0.82 -8.09
N ARG A 308 -16.84 -0.47 -8.46
CA ARG A 308 -17.57 -1.11 -9.58
C ARG A 308 -16.83 -0.95 -10.89
N LYS A 309 -16.37 0.27 -11.20
CA LYS A 309 -15.56 0.54 -12.38
C LYS A 309 -14.28 -0.30 -12.37
N THR A 310 -13.56 -0.31 -11.26
CA THR A 310 -12.31 -1.07 -11.10
C THR A 310 -12.51 -2.56 -11.38
N TYR A 311 -13.52 -3.19 -10.78
CA TYR A 311 -13.79 -4.62 -11.03
C TYR A 311 -14.29 -4.89 -12.46
N THR A 312 -15.00 -3.94 -13.07
CA THR A 312 -15.40 -4.03 -14.49
C THR A 312 -14.17 -3.98 -15.41
N ASP A 313 -13.27 -3.03 -15.19
CA ASP A 313 -12.03 -2.89 -15.97
C ASP A 313 -11.11 -4.10 -15.79
N ILE A 314 -11.02 -4.66 -14.57
CA ILE A 314 -10.28 -5.90 -14.29
C ILE A 314 -10.90 -7.09 -15.05
N ARG A 315 -12.22 -7.28 -15.00
CA ARG A 315 -12.91 -8.32 -15.76
C ARG A 315 -12.61 -8.21 -17.25
N ASP A 316 -12.74 -7.00 -17.80
CA ASP A 316 -12.59 -6.76 -19.24
C ASP A 316 -11.14 -6.97 -19.70
N ILE A 317 -10.14 -6.49 -18.94
CA ILE A 317 -8.73 -6.67 -19.29
C ILE A 317 -8.29 -8.13 -19.16
N LEU A 318 -8.80 -8.87 -18.17
CA LEU A 318 -8.54 -10.31 -18.02
C LEU A 318 -9.15 -11.10 -19.19
N ALA A 319 -10.39 -10.81 -19.56
CA ALA A 319 -11.03 -11.45 -20.72
C ALA A 319 -10.26 -11.21 -22.02
N GLN A 320 -9.82 -9.96 -22.26
CA GLN A 320 -8.97 -9.60 -23.39
C GLN A 320 -7.63 -10.35 -23.35
N ARG A 321 -6.99 -10.44 -22.18
CA ARG A 321 -5.70 -11.12 -22.02
C ARG A 321 -5.81 -12.62 -22.25
N ILE A 322 -6.87 -13.27 -21.75
CA ILE A 322 -7.17 -14.68 -21.99
C ILE A 322 -7.38 -14.94 -23.48
N ALA A 323 -8.14 -14.08 -24.18
CA ALA A 323 -8.36 -14.20 -25.62
C ALA A 323 -7.04 -14.04 -26.40
N TYR A 324 -6.22 -13.05 -26.04
CA TYR A 324 -4.89 -12.85 -26.63
C TYR A 324 -4.01 -14.09 -26.48
N PHE A 325 -3.85 -14.61 -25.26
CA PHE A 325 -3.01 -15.77 -24.98
C PHE A 325 -3.56 -17.09 -25.56
N SER A 326 -4.85 -17.14 -25.88
CA SER A 326 -5.46 -18.27 -26.60
C SER A 326 -5.24 -18.21 -28.12
N SER A 327 -4.79 -17.07 -28.65
CA SER A 327 -4.52 -16.88 -30.09
C SER A 327 -3.12 -17.37 -30.49
N GLU A 328 -2.88 -17.57 -31.78
CA GLU A 328 -1.56 -17.93 -32.31
C GLU A 328 -0.47 -16.92 -31.92
N LYS A 329 -0.78 -15.61 -32.00
CA LYS A 329 0.15 -14.54 -31.59
C LYS A 329 0.46 -14.58 -30.09
N GLY A 330 -0.48 -15.02 -29.26
CA GLY A 330 -0.30 -15.11 -27.82
C GLY A 330 0.49 -16.34 -27.36
N ARG A 331 0.60 -17.39 -28.18
CA ARG A 331 1.37 -18.60 -27.83
C ARG A 331 2.84 -18.32 -27.60
N ALA A 332 3.46 -17.51 -28.46
CA ALA A 332 4.87 -17.12 -28.29
C ALA A 332 5.08 -16.32 -26.99
N ALA A 333 4.14 -15.43 -26.66
CA ALA A 333 4.20 -14.67 -25.41
C ALA A 333 4.00 -15.58 -24.18
N LEU A 334 3.10 -16.56 -24.23
CA LEU A 334 2.96 -17.56 -23.15
C LEU A 334 4.25 -18.37 -22.96
N GLU A 335 4.87 -18.80 -24.05
CA GLU A 335 6.11 -19.56 -23.98
C GLU A 335 7.25 -18.74 -23.38
N LEU A 336 7.35 -17.46 -23.76
CA LEU A 336 8.28 -16.53 -23.14
C LEU A 336 8.05 -16.43 -21.62
N LEU A 337 6.80 -16.26 -21.17
CA LEU A 337 6.49 -16.18 -19.74
C LEU A 337 6.86 -17.45 -18.98
N ARG A 338 6.55 -18.63 -19.56
CA ARG A 338 6.90 -19.93 -18.97
C ARG A 338 8.41 -20.10 -18.84
N LYS A 339 9.16 -19.78 -19.90
CA LYS A 339 10.62 -19.82 -19.89
C LYS A 339 11.19 -18.84 -18.85
N SER A 340 10.58 -17.68 -18.70
CA SER A 340 11.02 -16.64 -17.78
C SER A 340 10.80 -17.00 -16.32
N ALA A 341 9.89 -17.94 -16.01
CA ALA A 341 9.67 -18.44 -14.65
C ALA A 341 10.95 -19.02 -14.01
N ASP A 342 11.88 -19.53 -14.84
CA ASP A 342 13.15 -20.10 -14.40
C ASP A 342 14.35 -19.23 -14.81
N ALA A 343 14.11 -17.96 -15.19
CA ALA A 343 15.19 -17.04 -15.56
C ALA A 343 15.98 -16.56 -14.32
N PRO A 344 17.30 -16.36 -14.43
CA PRO A 344 18.14 -15.96 -13.29
C PRO A 344 17.67 -14.69 -12.58
N PHE A 345 17.19 -13.68 -13.33
CA PHE A 345 16.72 -12.42 -12.75
C PHE A 345 15.51 -12.60 -11.83
N VAL A 346 14.66 -13.62 -12.06
CA VAL A 346 13.52 -13.93 -11.20
C VAL A 346 14.00 -14.51 -9.88
N ALA A 347 14.93 -15.46 -9.92
CA ALA A 347 15.52 -16.05 -8.72
C ALA A 347 16.29 -15.01 -7.88
N GLU A 348 17.05 -14.12 -8.51
CA GLU A 348 17.73 -13.01 -7.84
C GLU A 348 16.74 -12.08 -7.13
N ARG A 349 15.60 -11.78 -7.78
CA ARG A 349 14.57 -10.94 -7.19
C ARG A 349 13.84 -11.62 -6.05
N ASP A 350 13.49 -12.89 -6.17
CA ASP A 350 12.85 -13.66 -5.10
C ASP A 350 13.76 -13.72 -3.87
N ALA A 351 15.08 -13.87 -4.06
CA ALA A 351 16.05 -13.78 -2.97
C ALA A 351 16.08 -12.38 -2.32
N ALA A 352 16.06 -11.31 -3.11
CA ALA A 352 16.00 -9.94 -2.59
C ALA A 352 14.72 -9.67 -1.79
N ILE A 353 13.56 -10.13 -2.28
CA ILE A 353 12.28 -10.04 -1.58
C ILE A 353 12.35 -10.75 -0.24
N LEU A 354 12.85 -11.98 -0.19
CA LEU A 354 12.98 -12.74 1.06
C LEU A 354 13.88 -12.02 2.07
N ALA A 355 15.03 -11.50 1.63
CA ALA A 355 15.94 -10.75 2.49
C ALA A 355 15.29 -9.46 3.03
N ASN A 356 14.64 -8.68 2.16
CA ASN A 356 13.96 -7.44 2.54
C ASN A 356 12.76 -7.70 3.46
N ARG A 357 11.99 -8.77 3.20
CA ARG A 357 10.89 -9.23 4.05
C ARG A 357 11.38 -9.58 5.45
N GLN A 358 12.49 -10.31 5.57
CA GLN A 358 13.07 -10.63 6.87
C GLN A 358 13.52 -9.36 7.60
N LYS A 359 14.23 -8.46 6.91
CA LYS A 359 14.66 -7.18 7.48
C LYS A 359 13.48 -6.34 7.99
N LEU A 360 12.39 -6.29 7.24
CA LEU A 360 11.18 -5.56 7.64
C LEU A 360 10.53 -6.19 8.89
N LYS A 361 10.46 -7.53 8.93
CA LYS A 361 9.98 -8.27 10.12
C LYS A 361 10.82 -7.95 11.36
N ASP A 362 12.15 -7.91 11.22
CA ASP A 362 13.05 -7.63 12.33
C ASP A 362 12.89 -6.19 12.85
N LEU A 363 12.73 -5.20 11.95
CA LEU A 363 12.49 -3.80 12.32
C LEU A 363 11.14 -3.57 13.03
N LEU A 364 10.18 -4.46 12.79
CA LEU A 364 8.84 -4.43 13.38
C LEU A 364 8.66 -5.41 14.54
N ALA A 365 9.71 -6.16 14.90
CA ALA A 365 9.65 -7.11 16.00
C ALA A 365 9.25 -6.41 17.31
N GLY A 366 8.25 -6.96 17.99
CA GLY A 366 7.71 -6.40 19.24
C GLY A 366 6.81 -5.17 19.08
N LYS A 367 6.53 -4.73 17.84
CA LYS A 367 5.57 -3.66 17.55
C LYS A 367 4.25 -4.27 17.06
N THR A 368 3.16 -3.53 17.24
CA THR A 368 1.83 -3.91 16.73
C THR A 368 1.22 -2.77 15.91
N PRO A 369 0.23 -3.06 15.03
CA PRO A 369 -0.51 -2.01 14.34
C PRO A 369 -1.05 -0.94 15.30
N GLU A 370 -1.63 -1.38 16.42
CA GLU A 370 -2.23 -0.52 17.44
C GLU A 370 -1.20 0.41 18.09
N SER A 371 0.05 -0.06 18.27
CA SER A 371 1.12 0.77 18.85
C SER A 371 1.49 1.98 17.99
N THR A 372 1.07 2.01 16.73
CA THR A 372 1.39 3.08 15.76
C THR A 372 0.18 3.92 15.35
N ARG A 373 -1.04 3.48 15.71
CA ARG A 373 -2.28 4.21 15.44
C ARG A 373 -2.47 5.31 16.49
N PRO A 374 -2.91 6.51 16.08
CA PRO A 374 -3.37 7.48 17.05
C PRO A 374 -4.58 6.92 17.82
N PRO A 375 -4.77 7.31 19.09
CA PRO A 375 -5.92 6.86 19.85
C PRO A 375 -7.23 7.32 19.18
N PRO A 376 -8.32 6.55 19.32
CA PRO A 376 -9.64 6.99 18.87
C PRO A 376 -9.97 8.36 19.45
N MET A 377 -10.61 9.23 18.65
CA MET A 377 -11.05 10.52 19.14
C MET A 377 -11.99 10.35 20.35
N ALA A 378 -11.71 11.10 21.42
CA ALA A 378 -12.50 11.03 22.64
C ALA A 378 -13.99 11.28 22.36
N GLY A 379 -14.85 10.47 23.01
CA GLY A 379 -16.32 10.58 22.88
C GLY A 379 -16.90 10.03 21.57
N GLN A 380 -16.10 9.36 20.73
CA GLN A 380 -16.58 8.65 19.53
C GLN A 380 -16.84 7.17 19.81
N VAL A 381 -17.94 6.66 19.28
CA VAL A 381 -18.28 5.23 19.27
C VAL A 381 -17.44 4.53 18.20
N THR A 382 -16.79 3.43 18.57
CA THR A 382 -16.06 2.56 17.63
C THR A 382 -16.99 1.55 16.95
N TRP A 383 -16.52 0.93 15.86
CA TRP A 383 -17.27 -0.15 15.21
C TRP A 383 -17.54 -1.34 16.13
N ASP A 384 -16.60 -1.68 17.02
CA ASP A 384 -16.77 -2.75 18.01
C ASP A 384 -17.82 -2.40 19.05
N GLN A 385 -17.76 -1.17 19.59
CA GLN A 385 -18.78 -0.68 20.51
C GLN A 385 -20.16 -0.65 19.85
N LEU A 386 -20.28 -0.23 18.58
CA LEU A 386 -21.55 -0.26 17.86
C LEU A 386 -22.08 -1.69 17.68
N ARG A 387 -21.20 -2.66 17.41
CA ARG A 387 -21.57 -4.09 17.32
C ARG A 387 -22.07 -4.61 18.66
N GLU A 388 -21.39 -4.27 19.75
CA GLU A 388 -21.79 -4.65 21.11
C GLU A 388 -23.14 -4.02 21.50
N LEU A 389 -23.34 -2.73 21.21
CA LEU A 389 -24.61 -2.03 21.40
C LEU A 389 -25.74 -2.73 20.65
N LEU A 390 -25.52 -3.07 19.38
CA LEU A 390 -26.51 -3.79 18.57
C LEU A 390 -26.84 -5.17 19.15
N GLN A 391 -25.83 -5.93 19.58
CA GLN A 391 -26.04 -7.25 20.19
C GLN A 391 -26.80 -7.16 21.51
N ALA A 392 -26.54 -6.13 22.32
CA ALA A 392 -27.24 -5.89 23.58
C ALA A 392 -28.72 -5.49 23.33
N ASP A 393 -28.96 -4.60 22.38
CA ASP A 393 -30.31 -4.15 22.01
C ASP A 393 -31.18 -5.29 21.44
N GLN A 394 -30.60 -6.12 20.57
CA GLN A 394 -31.28 -7.30 20.02
C GLN A 394 -31.73 -8.28 21.11
N LYS A 395 -30.86 -8.54 22.10
CA LYS A 395 -31.22 -9.38 23.26
C LYS A 395 -32.35 -8.76 24.08
N HIS A 396 -32.32 -7.46 24.32
CA HIS A 396 -33.39 -6.78 25.06
C HIS A 396 -34.72 -6.80 24.32
N CYS A 397 -34.72 -6.69 22.99
CA CYS A 397 -35.93 -6.83 22.18
C CYS A 397 -36.48 -8.27 22.13
N GLU A 398 -35.61 -9.29 22.14
CA GLU A 398 -36.03 -10.71 22.18
C GLU A 398 -36.62 -11.11 23.55
N PHE A 399 -36.13 -10.54 24.66
CA PHE A 399 -36.67 -10.79 26.01
C PHE A 399 -37.83 -9.84 26.41
N GLY A 400 -38.07 -8.77 25.64
CA GLY A 400 -39.20 -7.85 25.81
C GLY A 400 -40.49 -8.27 25.10
N GLY A 401 -40.46 -9.36 24.34
CA GLY A 401 -41.62 -9.99 23.72
C GLY A 401 -42.48 -10.74 24.72
N VAL A 402 -43.36 -10.01 25.42
CA VAL A 402 -44.59 -10.59 25.96
C VAL A 402 -45.38 -11.19 24.78
N LYS A 403 -45.82 -12.44 24.94
CA LYS A 403 -46.74 -13.15 24.04
C LYS A 403 -48.00 -12.34 23.71
#